data_AF-A0A524L5J6-F1
#
_entry.id   AF-A0A524L5J6-F1
#
_cell.length_a   1.000
_cell.length_b   1.000
_cell.length_c   1.000
_cell.angle_alpha   90.00
_cell.angle_beta   90.00
_cell.angle_gamma   90.00
#
_symmetry.space_group_name_H-M   'P 1'
#
loop_
_entity.id
_entity.type
_entity.pdbx_description
1 polymer ?
#
loop_
_entity_poly.entity_id
_entity_poly.type
_entity_poly.pdbx_seq_one_letter_code
_entity_poly.pdbx_strand_id
1 'polypeptide(L)'
;MKEWKLRQQITHKLHKHDDLIENEEVIVTDRASIRTLDFAHDVLMYFVQEGDGKLYYPQKSYAVALIYARLLEKYFGEQFYDALNDPELLISDLYFVPYNEDREAYDDIIGAANYWKLWDFESNPISYVQSTVHYFKQEFLLD
;
A
#
# COMPACT_ATOMS: atom_id res chain seq x y z
N MET A 1 21.91 4.28 5.25
CA MET A 1 20.76 3.35 5.25
C MET A 1 19.72 3.95 6.17
N LYS A 2 18.48 4.11 5.69
CA LYS A 2 17.38 4.71 6.48
C LYS A 2 16.99 3.74 7.61
N GLU A 3 16.57 4.27 8.75
CA GLU A 3 16.24 3.45 9.93
C GLU A 3 15.14 2.43 9.63
N TRP A 4 14.04 2.87 9.01
CA TRP A 4 12.91 2.01 8.68
C TRP A 4 13.30 0.83 7.77
N LYS A 5 14.25 1.04 6.83
CA LYS A 5 14.77 -0.04 5.97
C LYS A 5 15.48 -1.14 6.76
N LEU A 6 16.27 -0.76 7.77
CA LEU A 6 16.92 -1.73 8.65
C LEU A 6 15.88 -2.54 9.43
N ARG A 7 14.83 -1.89 9.92
CA ARG A 7 13.74 -2.54 10.67
C ARG A 7 12.97 -3.53 9.80
N GLN A 8 12.55 -3.13 8.60
CA GLN A 8 11.92 -4.02 7.62
C GLN A 8 12.79 -5.24 7.30
N GLN A 9 14.08 -5.04 7.04
CA GLN A 9 15.00 -6.16 6.79
C GLN A 9 15.15 -7.12 7.96
N ILE A 10 15.11 -6.62 9.20
CA ILE A 10 15.15 -7.46 10.40
C ILE A 10 13.84 -8.23 10.52
N THR A 11 12.69 -7.56 10.40
CA THR A 11 11.36 -8.18 10.52
C THR A 11 11.17 -9.28 9.48
N HIS A 12 11.46 -9.03 8.20
CA HIS A 12 11.36 -10.03 7.13
C HIS A 12 12.31 -11.23 7.30
N LYS A 13 13.40 -11.09 8.05
CA LYS A 13 14.31 -12.20 8.38
C LYS A 13 13.87 -13.01 9.60
N LEU A 14 13.22 -12.35 10.56
CA LEU A 14 12.78 -12.96 11.81
C LEU A 14 11.40 -13.63 11.69
N HIS A 15 10.53 -13.07 10.86
CA HIS A 15 9.18 -13.55 10.65
C HIS A 15 9.02 -14.05 9.22
N LYS A 16 8.62 -15.32 9.06
CA LYS A 16 7.94 -15.75 7.83
C LYS A 16 6.53 -15.20 7.92
N HIS A 17 6.29 -14.07 7.29
CA HIS A 17 4.93 -13.58 7.16
C HIS A 17 4.23 -14.48 6.14
N ASP A 18 3.24 -15.23 6.60
CA ASP A 18 2.34 -15.98 5.72
C ASP A 18 1.43 -14.94 5.06
N ASP A 19 1.88 -14.41 3.93
CA ASP A 19 1.20 -13.35 3.14
C ASP A 19 -0.11 -13.81 2.48
N LEU A 20 -0.51 -15.05 2.72
CA LEU A 20 -1.74 -15.64 2.22
C LEU A 20 -2.71 -15.80 3.38
N ILE A 21 -3.73 -14.94 3.42
CA ILE A 21 -4.99 -15.34 4.06
C ILE A 21 -5.42 -16.56 3.25
N GLU A 22 -5.29 -17.77 3.80
CA GLU A 22 -5.49 -19.07 3.13
C GLU A 22 -6.87 -19.24 2.46
N ASN A 23 -7.74 -18.23 2.54
CA ASN A 23 -9.13 -18.25 2.09
C ASN A 23 -9.51 -17.08 1.15
N GLU A 24 -8.59 -16.23 0.70
CA GLU A 24 -8.92 -15.13 -0.23
C GLU A 24 -8.64 -15.48 -1.70
N GLU A 25 -9.59 -15.15 -2.59
CA GLU A 25 -9.44 -15.32 -4.03
C GLU A 25 -8.53 -14.23 -4.59
N VAL A 26 -7.42 -14.60 -5.22
CA VAL A 26 -6.51 -13.64 -5.87
C VAL A 26 -6.92 -13.42 -7.33
N ILE A 27 -7.26 -12.17 -7.66
CA ILE A 27 -7.58 -11.72 -9.02
C ILE A 27 -6.45 -10.82 -9.50
N VAL A 28 -5.76 -11.26 -10.56
CA VAL A 28 -4.68 -10.51 -11.18
C VAL A 28 -5.17 -9.98 -12.52
N THR A 29 -5.06 -8.68 -12.71
CA THR A 29 -5.38 -8.00 -13.97
C THR A 29 -4.15 -7.33 -14.54
N ASP A 30 -4.05 -7.31 -15.87
CA ASP A 30 -2.96 -6.60 -16.54
C ASP A 30 -3.21 -5.09 -16.42
N ARG A 31 -2.29 -4.37 -15.77
CA ARG A 31 -2.34 -2.91 -15.61
C ARG A 31 -2.52 -2.18 -16.94
N ALA A 32 -1.89 -2.66 -18.01
CA ALA A 32 -1.96 -2.05 -19.34
C ALA A 32 -3.35 -2.19 -20.00
N SER A 33 -4.20 -3.10 -19.49
CA SER A 33 -5.55 -3.32 -20.00
C SER A 33 -6.62 -2.43 -19.37
N ILE A 34 -6.29 -1.70 -18.30
CA ILE A 34 -7.21 -0.87 -17.53
C ILE A 34 -6.91 0.60 -17.79
N ARG A 35 -7.95 1.40 -18.04
CA ARG A 35 -7.81 2.85 -18.16
C ARG A 35 -7.40 3.43 -16.81
N THR A 36 -6.50 4.42 -16.81
CA THR A 36 -5.95 5.03 -15.59
C THR A 36 -7.02 5.49 -14.61
N LEU A 37 -8.10 6.12 -15.09
CA LEU A 37 -9.21 6.56 -14.23
C LEU A 37 -9.98 5.41 -13.56
N ASP A 38 -10.23 4.33 -14.30
CA ASP A 38 -10.92 3.15 -13.77
C ASP A 38 -10.01 2.44 -12.75
N PHE A 39 -8.71 2.36 -13.06
CA PHE A 39 -7.70 1.84 -12.13
C PHE A 39 -7.63 2.67 -10.84
N ALA A 40 -7.59 4.00 -10.96
CA ALA A 40 -7.55 4.89 -9.81
C ALA A 40 -8.81 4.74 -8.93
N HIS A 41 -9.98 4.64 -9.55
CA HIS A 41 -11.23 4.34 -8.85
C HIS A 41 -11.10 3.02 -8.05
N ASP A 42 -10.65 1.95 -8.68
CA ASP A 42 -10.56 0.63 -8.05
C ASP A 42 -9.53 0.61 -6.89
N VAL A 43 -8.43 1.36 -6.99
CA VAL A 43 -7.49 1.55 -5.88
C VAL A 43 -8.16 2.25 -4.71
N LEU A 44 -8.93 3.31 -4.97
CA LEU A 44 -9.61 4.08 -3.92
C LEU A 44 -10.70 3.28 -3.22
N MET A 45 -11.31 2.30 -3.90
CA MET A 45 -12.30 1.40 -3.29
C MET A 45 -11.72 0.65 -2.09
N TYR A 46 -10.41 0.40 -2.05
CA TYR A 46 -9.70 -0.18 -0.91
C TYR A 46 -9.86 0.65 0.38
N PHE A 47 -10.08 1.97 0.26
CA PHE A 47 -10.19 2.88 1.41
C PHE A 47 -11.63 3.16 1.85
N VAL A 48 -12.63 2.77 1.06
CA VAL A 48 -14.03 3.19 1.27
C VAL A 48 -15.03 2.05 1.33
N GLN A 49 -14.67 0.86 0.82
CA GLN A 49 -15.55 -0.30 0.82
C GLN A 49 -14.87 -1.47 1.53
N GLU A 50 -15.67 -2.19 2.31
CA GLU A 50 -15.23 -3.42 2.92
C GLU A 50 -14.92 -4.48 1.85
N GLY A 51 -13.89 -5.29 2.12
CA GLY A 51 -13.48 -6.36 1.23
C GLY A 51 -14.61 -7.32 0.87
N ASP A 52 -14.62 -7.77 -0.37
CA ASP A 52 -15.49 -8.85 -0.85
C ASP A 52 -14.86 -10.24 -0.67
N GLY A 53 -13.75 -10.33 0.09
CA GLY A 53 -12.96 -11.56 0.26
C GLY A 53 -12.02 -11.86 -0.90
N LYS A 54 -11.81 -10.89 -1.81
CA LYS A 54 -10.90 -11.02 -2.95
C LYS A 54 -9.78 -10.01 -2.90
N LEU A 55 -8.63 -10.41 -3.45
CA LEU A 55 -7.44 -9.60 -3.56
C LEU A 55 -7.20 -9.21 -5.02
N TYR A 56 -7.40 -7.94 -5.33
CA TYR A 56 -7.24 -7.39 -6.68
C TYR A 56 -5.84 -6.80 -6.87
N TYR A 57 -5.06 -7.40 -7.78
CA TYR A 57 -3.74 -6.91 -8.16
C TYR A 57 -3.74 -6.35 -9.60
N PRO A 58 -3.04 -5.22 -9.83
CA PRO A 58 -2.10 -4.54 -8.93
C PRO A 58 -2.71 -3.49 -7.98
N GLN A 59 -4.03 -3.29 -7.97
CA GLN A 59 -4.71 -2.22 -7.23
C GLN A 59 -4.35 -2.22 -5.73
N LYS A 60 -4.36 -3.40 -5.09
CA LYS A 60 -4.00 -3.55 -3.68
C LYS A 60 -2.59 -3.04 -3.39
N SER A 61 -1.61 -3.36 -4.23
CA SER A 61 -0.22 -2.94 -4.05
C SER A 61 -0.07 -1.42 -4.06
N TYR A 62 -0.82 -0.74 -4.92
CA TYR A 62 -0.86 0.73 -4.95
C TYR A 62 -1.48 1.31 -3.68
N ALA A 63 -2.60 0.74 -3.21
CA ALA A 63 -3.25 1.17 -1.97
C ALA A 63 -2.33 0.98 -0.75
N VAL A 64 -1.67 -0.19 -0.64
CA VAL A 64 -0.72 -0.50 0.43
C VAL A 64 0.49 0.44 0.38
N ALA A 65 1.05 0.71 -0.80
CA ALA A 65 2.17 1.63 -0.96
C ALA A 65 1.83 3.05 -0.48
N LEU A 66 0.61 3.54 -0.75
CA LEU A 66 0.14 4.85 -0.26
C LEU A 66 0.01 4.88 1.27
N ILE A 67 -0.51 3.82 1.88
CA ILE A 67 -0.58 3.68 3.34
C ILE A 67 0.84 3.72 3.92
N TYR A 68 1.74 2.88 3.40
CA TYR A 68 3.12 2.79 3.87
C TYR A 68 3.86 4.12 3.75
N ALA A 69 3.78 4.78 2.59
CA ALA A 69 4.43 6.07 2.38
C ALA A 69 3.92 7.15 3.36
N ARG A 70 2.62 7.18 3.67
CA ARG A 70 2.07 8.11 4.69
C ARG A 70 2.50 7.78 6.10
N LEU A 71 2.54 6.50 6.47
CA LEU A 71 2.97 6.10 7.80
C LEU A 71 4.47 6.31 8.00
N LEU A 72 5.30 6.08 6.98
CA LEU A 72 6.72 6.42 7.00
C LEU A 72 6.95 7.93 7.16
N GLU A 73 6.17 8.75 6.46
CA GLU A 73 6.19 10.21 6.64
C GLU A 73 5.86 10.59 8.08
N LYS A 74 4.81 9.99 8.67
CA LYS A 74 4.39 10.27 10.05
C LYS A 74 5.39 9.82 11.10
N TYR A 75 5.87 8.58 11.03
CA TYR A 75 6.64 7.94 12.11
C TYR A 75 8.16 8.09 11.96
N PHE A 76 8.65 8.28 10.74
CA PHE A 76 10.08 8.35 10.44
C PHE A 76 10.50 9.68 9.78
N GLY A 77 9.56 10.58 9.49
CA GLY A 77 9.84 11.87 8.85
C GLY A 77 10.28 11.75 7.38
N GLU A 78 9.97 10.62 6.75
CA GLU A 78 10.30 10.35 5.35
C GLU A 78 9.49 11.24 4.40
N GLN A 79 10.06 11.69 3.29
CA GLN A 79 9.28 12.44 2.31
C GLN A 79 8.33 11.47 1.57
N PHE A 80 7.04 11.79 1.55
CA PHE A 80 6.01 10.91 0.98
C PHE A 80 6.34 10.37 -0.41
N TYR A 81 6.72 11.24 -1.35
CA TYR A 81 7.06 10.84 -2.72
C TYR A 81 8.39 10.07 -2.81
N ASP A 82 9.35 10.34 -1.92
CA ASP A 82 10.61 9.61 -1.88
C ASP A 82 10.38 8.17 -1.38
N ALA A 83 9.51 7.99 -0.39
CA ALA A 83 9.08 6.67 0.07
C ALA A 83 8.34 5.91 -1.04
N LEU A 84 7.37 6.56 -1.69
CA LEU A 84 6.55 5.95 -2.74
C LEU A 84 7.35 5.61 -4.01
N ASN A 85 8.49 6.28 -4.22
CA ASN A 85 9.41 6.00 -5.30
C ASN A 85 10.52 4.99 -4.91
N ASP A 86 10.51 4.48 -3.69
CA ASP A 86 11.52 3.52 -3.23
C ASP A 86 11.15 2.10 -3.73
N PRO A 87 11.95 1.47 -4.61
CA PRO A 87 11.64 0.13 -5.13
C PRO A 87 11.67 -0.95 -4.04
N GLU A 88 12.24 -0.66 -2.87
CA GLU A 88 12.26 -1.57 -1.72
C GLU A 88 11.13 -1.26 -0.73
N LEU A 89 10.17 -0.38 -1.05
CA LEU A 89 9.07 -0.05 -0.13
C LEU A 89 8.29 -1.30 0.30
N LEU A 90 7.94 -2.15 -0.66
CA LEU A 90 7.18 -3.39 -0.48
C LEU A 90 7.98 -4.60 -0.99
N ILE A 91 9.00 -5.02 -0.22
CA ILE A 91 10.02 -6.01 -0.67
C ILE A 91 9.44 -7.34 -1.18
N SER A 92 8.31 -7.80 -0.64
CA SER A 92 7.67 -9.08 -1.04
C SER A 92 6.57 -8.91 -2.09
N ASP A 93 6.21 -7.69 -2.49
CA ASP A 93 5.09 -7.44 -3.39
C ASP A 93 5.54 -7.43 -4.87
N LEU A 94 5.12 -8.46 -5.62
CA LEU A 94 5.45 -8.62 -7.05
C LEU A 94 4.75 -7.61 -7.98
N TYR A 95 3.72 -6.93 -7.51
CA TYR A 95 2.88 -6.03 -8.29
C TYR A 95 3.09 -4.56 -7.92
N PHE A 96 3.93 -4.29 -6.92
CA PHE A 96 4.32 -2.93 -6.56
C PHE A 96 5.11 -2.28 -7.71
N VAL A 97 4.72 -1.06 -8.04
CA VAL A 97 5.37 -0.22 -9.05
C VAL A 97 5.72 1.11 -8.38
N PRO A 98 6.99 1.56 -8.41
CA PRO A 98 7.38 2.85 -7.84
C PRO A 98 6.68 4.04 -8.50
N TYR A 99 6.51 5.13 -7.75
CA TYR A 99 5.84 6.36 -8.23
C TYR A 99 6.26 6.82 -9.63
N ASN A 100 7.56 6.88 -9.92
CA ASN A 100 8.03 7.39 -11.21
C ASN A 100 7.77 6.45 -12.40
N GLU A 101 7.46 5.19 -12.16
CA GLU A 101 7.22 4.19 -13.21
C GLU A 101 5.76 4.15 -13.68
N ASP A 102 4.80 4.54 -12.83
CA ASP A 102 3.38 4.76 -13.20
C ASP A 102 2.83 6.06 -12.59
N ARG A 103 3.53 7.16 -12.88
CA ARG A 103 3.23 8.48 -12.30
C ARG A 103 1.79 8.92 -12.54
N GLU A 104 1.27 8.70 -13.73
CA GLU A 104 -0.06 9.15 -14.12
C GLU A 104 -1.14 8.51 -13.22
N ALA A 105 -1.06 7.20 -12.99
CA ALA A 105 -1.97 6.52 -12.08
C ALA A 105 -1.86 7.05 -10.66
N TYR A 106 -0.63 7.21 -10.15
CA TYR A 106 -0.44 7.75 -8.81
C TYR A 106 -0.98 9.16 -8.66
N ASP A 107 -0.72 10.06 -9.62
CA ASP A 107 -1.20 11.43 -9.57
C ASP A 107 -2.73 11.48 -9.56
N ASP A 108 -3.41 10.64 -10.35
CA ASP A 108 -4.87 10.51 -10.34
C ASP A 108 -5.40 9.98 -8.99
N ILE A 109 -4.79 8.92 -8.46
CA ILE A 109 -5.18 8.34 -7.15
C ILE A 109 -4.97 9.35 -6.02
N ILE A 110 -3.79 9.98 -5.97
CA ILE A 110 -3.42 10.98 -4.95
C ILE A 110 -4.34 12.20 -5.05
N GLY A 111 -4.62 12.67 -6.27
CA GLY A 111 -5.52 13.79 -6.53
C GLY A 111 -6.93 13.51 -6.00
N ALA A 112 -7.46 12.32 -6.29
CA ALA A 112 -8.77 11.90 -5.79
C ALA A 112 -8.78 11.68 -4.27
N ALA A 113 -7.74 11.04 -3.70
CA ALA A 113 -7.60 10.84 -2.25
C ALA A 113 -7.53 12.18 -1.49
N ASN A 114 -6.86 13.19 -2.05
CA ASN A 114 -6.86 14.56 -1.53
C ASN A 114 -8.26 15.17 -1.55
N TYR A 115 -8.95 15.07 -2.68
CA TYR A 115 -10.30 15.62 -2.85
C TYR A 115 -11.30 15.00 -1.85
N TRP A 116 -11.27 13.68 -1.68
CA TRP A 116 -12.15 12.93 -0.78
C TRP A 116 -11.64 12.84 0.67
N LYS A 117 -10.47 13.40 0.97
CA LYS A 117 -9.83 13.42 2.30
C LYS A 117 -9.60 12.03 2.91
N LEU A 118 -9.02 11.12 2.13
CA LEU A 118 -8.88 9.69 2.49
C LEU A 118 -7.57 9.35 3.24
N TRP A 119 -6.78 10.34 3.67
CA TRP A 119 -5.43 10.12 4.20
C TRP A 119 -5.32 9.68 5.65
N ASP A 120 -6.41 9.77 6.43
CA ASP A 120 -6.40 9.30 7.82
C ASP A 120 -6.63 7.78 7.86
N PHE A 121 -5.59 7.02 7.51
CA PHE A 121 -5.64 5.57 7.44
C PHE A 121 -5.77 4.91 8.81
N GLU A 122 -5.21 5.49 9.86
CA GLU A 122 -5.27 4.90 11.21
C GLU A 122 -6.69 4.97 11.81
N SER A 123 -7.45 6.01 11.48
CA SER A 123 -8.86 6.12 11.89
C SER A 123 -9.84 5.49 10.88
N ASN A 124 -9.35 4.97 9.75
CA ASN A 124 -10.21 4.44 8.68
C ASN A 124 -10.92 3.14 9.13
N PRO A 125 -12.25 3.04 9.07
CA PRO A 125 -12.96 1.86 9.60
C PRO A 125 -12.85 0.59 8.74
N ILE A 126 -12.32 0.67 7.52
CA ILE A 126 -12.23 -0.46 6.59
C ILE A 126 -11.21 -1.49 7.08
N SER A 127 -11.61 -2.76 7.19
CA SER A 127 -10.77 -3.80 7.80
C SER A 127 -9.44 -3.99 7.08
N TYR A 128 -9.44 -3.98 5.74
CA TYR A 128 -8.21 -4.09 4.94
C TYR A 128 -7.23 -2.95 5.20
N VAL A 129 -7.71 -1.73 5.40
CA VAL A 129 -6.86 -0.59 5.78
C VAL A 129 -6.29 -0.79 7.18
N GLN A 130 -7.12 -1.20 8.14
CA GLN A 130 -6.69 -1.47 9.51
C GLN A 130 -5.67 -2.61 9.58
N SER A 131 -5.85 -3.68 8.81
CA SER A 131 -4.90 -4.78 8.70
C SER A 131 -3.57 -4.31 8.13
N THR A 132 -3.56 -3.49 7.07
CA THR A 132 -2.32 -2.92 6.52
C THR A 132 -1.62 -2.00 7.51
N VAL A 133 -2.36 -1.14 8.23
CA VAL A 133 -1.80 -0.27 9.28
C VAL A 133 -1.21 -1.09 10.42
N HIS A 134 -1.90 -2.15 10.85
CA HIS A 134 -1.42 -3.04 11.90
C HIS A 134 -0.11 -3.73 11.48
N TYR A 135 -0.08 -4.27 10.25
CA TYR A 135 1.10 -4.92 9.70
C TYR A 135 2.29 -3.96 9.61
N PHE A 136 2.08 -2.72 9.13
CA PHE A 136 3.11 -1.67 9.16
C PHE A 136 3.66 -1.46 10.58
N LYS A 137 2.80 -1.35 11.59
CA LYS A 137 3.25 -1.12 12.98
C LYS A 137 4.08 -2.29 13.50
N GLN A 138 3.66 -3.53 13.22
CA GLN A 138 4.45 -4.72 13.56
C GLN A 138 5.81 -4.72 12.86
N GLU A 139 5.84 -4.35 11.58
CA GLU A 139 7.04 -4.37 10.77
C GLU A 139 8.06 -3.30 11.20
N PHE A 140 7.60 -2.08 11.49
CA PHE A 140 8.48 -0.93 11.68
C PHE A 140 8.56 -0.41 13.11
N LEU A 141 7.50 -0.51 13.91
CA LEU A 141 7.49 0.05 15.26
C LEU A 141 7.97 -0.94 16.31
N LEU A 142 8.03 -2.24 15.97
CA LEU A 142 8.44 -3.34 16.87
C LEU A 142 7.63 -3.36 18.18
N ASP A 143 6.33 -3.08 18.07
CA ASP A 143 5.35 -3.23 19.17
C ASP A 143 4.92 -4.70 19.34
#